data_AF-A0A496RGW9-F1
#
_entry.id   AF-A0A496RGW9-F1
#
_cell.length_a   1.000
_cell.length_b   1.000
_cell.length_c   1.000
_cell.angle_alpha   90.00
_cell.angle_beta   90.00
_cell.angle_gamma   90.00
#
_symmetry.space_group_name_H-M   'P 1'
#
loop_
_entity.id
_entity.type
_entity.pdbx_description
1 polymer ?
#
loop_
_entity_poly.entity_id
_entity_poly.type
_entity_poly.pdbx_seq_one_letter_code
_entity_poly.pdbx_strand_id
1 'polypeptide(L)'
;EGMVREAKELASLASNIVIKIPSTVEGLKATKILTSLGIKTNLTLCFSPSQALLVAKAGASYVSPFVGRLDDISTEGMNLVKDIRLIFNNFGISTQIIVASIRHPIHFIEAARLGADCATVPFYVIEKLMHHPLTDRGIERFLKDWEELKKNLGK
;
A
#
# COMPACT_ATOMS: atom_id res chain seq x y z
N GLU A 1 -10.19 -11.53 -22.99
CA GLU A 1 -9.43 -12.77 -23.27
C GLU A 1 -7.91 -12.60 -23.08
N GLY A 2 -7.27 -11.60 -23.70
CA GLY A 2 -5.81 -11.34 -23.55
C GLY A 2 -5.30 -11.27 -22.10
N MET A 3 -5.96 -10.48 -21.24
CA MET A 3 -5.57 -10.35 -19.82
C MET A 3 -5.51 -11.70 -19.08
N VAL A 4 -6.45 -12.62 -19.35
CA VAL A 4 -6.49 -13.92 -18.68
C VAL A 4 -5.37 -14.84 -19.17
N ARG A 5 -5.04 -14.77 -20.47
CA ARG A 5 -3.94 -15.56 -21.05
C ARG A 5 -2.59 -15.13 -20.44
N GLU A 6 -2.29 -13.83 -20.49
CA GLU A 6 -1.05 -13.27 -19.92
C GLU A 6 -0.95 -13.53 -18.41
N ALA A 7 -2.07 -13.39 -17.68
CA ALA A 7 -2.13 -13.67 -16.25
C ALA A 7 -1.74 -15.12 -15.91
N LYS A 8 -2.19 -16.11 -16.71
CA LYS A 8 -1.83 -17.52 -16.52
C LYS A 8 -0.35 -17.78 -16.80
N GLU A 9 0.17 -17.17 -17.86
CA GLU A 9 1.60 -17.25 -18.21
C GLU A 9 2.47 -16.66 -17.09
N LEU A 10 2.10 -15.51 -16.54
CA LEU A 10 2.83 -14.88 -15.43
C LEU A 10 2.69 -15.65 -14.13
N ALA A 11 1.50 -16.16 -13.80
CA ALA A 11 1.25 -16.89 -12.56
C ALA A 11 2.00 -18.23 -12.50
N SER A 12 2.38 -18.82 -13.64
CA SER A 12 3.15 -20.07 -13.66
C SER A 12 4.64 -19.88 -13.34
N LEU A 13 5.15 -18.64 -13.37
CA LEU A 13 6.57 -18.35 -13.13
C LEU A 13 6.96 -18.56 -11.66
N ALA A 14 6.09 -18.22 -10.70
CA ALA A 14 6.31 -18.43 -9.27
C ALA A 14 5.02 -18.30 -8.44
N SER A 15 4.94 -19.01 -7.32
CA SER A 15 3.73 -19.08 -6.47
C SER A 15 3.42 -17.79 -5.70
N ASN A 16 4.39 -16.87 -5.59
CA ASN A 16 4.24 -15.59 -4.90
C ASN A 16 3.80 -14.45 -5.84
N ILE A 17 3.58 -14.72 -7.12
CA ILE A 17 3.13 -13.70 -8.09
C ILE A 17 1.67 -13.34 -7.85
N VAL A 18 1.40 -12.04 -7.88
CA VAL A 18 0.05 -11.46 -7.85
C VAL A 18 -0.17 -10.68 -9.14
N ILE A 19 -1.21 -11.02 -9.90
CA ILE A 19 -1.48 -10.43 -11.20
C ILE A 19 -2.11 -9.05 -11.03
N LYS A 20 -1.42 -8.02 -11.55
CA LYS A 20 -1.88 -6.65 -11.49
C LYS A 20 -2.78 -6.33 -12.68
N ILE A 21 -4.02 -5.90 -12.41
CA ILE A 21 -5.07 -5.70 -13.43
C ILE A 21 -5.66 -4.29 -13.26
N PRO A 22 -5.88 -3.50 -14.31
CA PRO A 22 -6.52 -2.18 -14.16
C PRO A 22 -7.99 -2.32 -13.72
N SER A 23 -8.47 -1.39 -12.89
CA SER A 23 -9.85 -1.35 -12.38
C SER A 23 -10.88 -0.93 -13.45
N THR A 24 -11.04 -1.76 -14.47
CA THR A 24 -11.98 -1.57 -15.60
C THR A 24 -13.02 -2.69 -15.63
N VAL A 25 -14.09 -2.54 -16.41
CA VAL A 25 -15.10 -3.61 -16.60
C VAL A 25 -14.47 -4.92 -17.08
N GLU A 26 -13.56 -4.86 -18.05
CA GLU A 26 -12.83 -6.04 -18.53
C GLU A 26 -11.87 -6.60 -17.47
N GLY A 27 -11.26 -5.73 -16.67
CA GLY A 27 -10.45 -6.13 -15.53
C GLY A 27 -11.25 -6.90 -14.47
N LEU A 28 -12.49 -6.48 -14.18
CA LEU A 28 -13.40 -7.19 -13.27
C LEU A 28 -13.77 -8.58 -13.82
N LYS A 29 -14.08 -8.68 -15.12
CA LYS A 29 -14.35 -9.98 -15.77
C LYS A 29 -13.14 -10.92 -15.68
N ALA A 30 -11.95 -10.41 -16.00
CA ALA A 30 -10.72 -11.18 -15.90
C ALA A 30 -10.44 -11.63 -14.46
N THR A 31 -10.62 -10.74 -13.49
CA THR A 31 -10.45 -11.02 -12.06
C THR A 31 -11.35 -12.16 -11.62
N LYS A 32 -12.64 -12.13 -11.96
CA LYS A 32 -13.58 -13.20 -11.61
C LYS A 32 -13.12 -14.57 -12.12
N ILE A 33 -12.62 -14.63 -13.36
CA ILE A 33 -12.08 -15.86 -13.96
C ILE A 33 -10.83 -16.30 -13.21
N LEU A 34 -9.87 -15.40 -12.98
CA LEU A 34 -8.59 -15.72 -12.34
C LEU A 34 -8.77 -16.16 -10.88
N THR A 35 -9.68 -15.53 -10.15
CA THR A 35 -10.03 -15.93 -8.78
C THR A 35 -10.61 -17.34 -8.75
N SER A 36 -11.46 -17.74 -9.71
CA SER A 36 -11.96 -19.13 -9.79
C SER A 36 -10.86 -20.16 -10.09
N LEU A 37 -9.71 -19.73 -10.59
CA LEU A 37 -8.53 -20.56 -10.83
C LEU A 37 -7.52 -20.50 -9.67
N GLY A 38 -7.84 -19.80 -8.57
CA GLY A 38 -6.95 -19.62 -7.43
C GLY A 38 -5.78 -18.65 -7.69
N ILE A 39 -5.80 -17.89 -8.79
CA ILE A 39 -4.75 -16.93 -9.13
C ILE A 39 -5.02 -15.62 -8.40
N LYS A 40 -4.07 -15.19 -7.57
CA LYS A 40 -4.16 -13.93 -6.82
C LYS A 40 -4.11 -12.73 -7.75
N THR A 41 -4.95 -11.74 -7.48
CA THR A 41 -5.09 -10.54 -8.29
C THR A 41 -5.00 -9.27 -7.44
N ASN A 42 -4.42 -8.22 -8.01
CA ASN A 42 -4.38 -6.87 -7.45
C ASN A 42 -4.96 -5.89 -8.46
N LEU A 43 -6.13 -5.33 -8.18
CA LEU A 43 -6.72 -4.35 -9.08
C LEU A 43 -6.18 -2.96 -8.79
N THR A 44 -5.49 -2.40 -9.77
CA THR A 44 -4.77 -1.13 -9.72
C THR A 44 -5.56 -0.01 -10.39
N LEU A 45 -5.09 1.24 -10.28
CA LEU A 45 -5.76 2.42 -10.85
C LEU A 45 -7.19 2.58 -10.28
N CYS A 46 -7.33 2.36 -8.98
CA CYS A 46 -8.57 2.60 -8.25
C CYS A 46 -8.56 4.03 -7.71
N PHE A 47 -9.61 4.79 -8.01
CA PHE A 47 -9.75 6.22 -7.69
C PHE A 47 -11.08 6.54 -7.00
N SER A 48 -11.97 5.57 -6.80
CA SER A 48 -13.22 5.77 -6.06
C SER A 48 -13.55 4.58 -5.14
N PRO A 49 -14.34 4.80 -4.06
CA PRO A 49 -14.79 3.70 -3.20
C PRO A 49 -15.70 2.72 -3.95
N SER A 50 -16.47 3.20 -4.93
CA SER A 50 -17.32 2.35 -5.77
C SER A 50 -16.52 1.38 -6.63
N GLN A 51 -15.38 1.81 -7.20
CA GLN A 51 -14.45 0.92 -7.88
C GLN A 51 -13.93 -0.15 -6.93
N ALA A 52 -13.46 0.23 -5.74
CA ALA A 52 -12.93 -0.72 -4.76
C ALA A 52 -13.97 -1.76 -4.31
N LEU A 53 -15.22 -1.36 -4.14
CA LEU A 53 -16.31 -2.29 -3.80
C LEU A 53 -16.55 -3.30 -4.94
N LEU A 54 -16.58 -2.85 -6.19
CA LEU A 54 -16.75 -3.75 -7.35
C LEU A 54 -15.55 -4.70 -7.50
N VAL A 55 -14.33 -4.20 -7.30
CA VAL A 55 -13.08 -4.98 -7.27
C VAL A 55 -13.18 -6.10 -6.25
N ALA A 56 -13.59 -5.78 -5.02
CA ALA A 56 -13.76 -6.77 -3.96
C ALA A 56 -14.83 -7.80 -4.31
N LYS A 57 -15.98 -7.37 -4.86
CA LYS A 57 -17.08 -8.27 -5.28
C LYS A 57 -16.70 -9.16 -6.46
N ALA A 58 -15.73 -8.77 -7.28
CA ALA A 58 -15.15 -9.63 -8.32
C ALA A 58 -14.21 -10.72 -7.75
N GLY A 59 -13.90 -10.67 -6.46
CA GLY A 59 -13.05 -11.67 -5.78
C GLY A 59 -11.56 -11.33 -5.82
N ALA A 60 -11.20 -10.06 -5.98
CA ALA A 60 -9.81 -9.64 -5.96
C ALA A 60 -9.14 -9.94 -4.61
N SER A 61 -7.86 -10.36 -4.65
CA SER A 61 -7.06 -10.49 -3.42
C SER A 61 -6.70 -9.12 -2.86
N TYR A 62 -6.40 -8.16 -3.73
CA TYR A 62 -6.01 -6.81 -3.37
C TYR A 62 -6.68 -5.74 -4.23
N VAL A 63 -6.88 -4.55 -3.64
CA VAL A 63 -7.21 -3.31 -4.34
C VAL A 63 -6.14 -2.26 -4.06
N SER A 64 -5.70 -1.54 -5.09
CA SER A 64 -4.69 -0.47 -4.97
C SER A 64 -5.29 0.91 -5.27
N PRO A 65 -5.78 1.65 -4.24
CA PRO A 65 -6.12 3.07 -4.38
C PRO A 65 -4.88 3.94 -4.60
N PHE A 66 -4.93 4.87 -5.56
CA PHE A 66 -3.80 5.72 -5.94
C PHE A 66 -3.91 7.12 -5.32
N VAL A 67 -3.47 7.26 -4.07
CA VAL A 67 -3.72 8.48 -3.27
C VAL A 67 -2.97 9.69 -3.83
N GLY A 68 -1.68 9.57 -4.12
CA GLY A 68 -0.87 10.70 -4.60
C GLY A 68 -1.31 11.27 -5.94
N ARG A 69 -1.96 10.47 -6.79
CA ARG A 69 -2.52 10.98 -8.06
C ARG A 69 -3.82 11.77 -7.86
N LEU A 70 -4.56 11.50 -6.78
CA LEU A 70 -5.68 12.35 -6.39
C LEU A 70 -5.17 13.68 -5.84
N ASP A 71 -4.11 13.64 -5.02
CA ASP A 71 -3.51 14.86 -4.48
C ASP A 71 -2.98 15.77 -5.60
N ASP A 72 -2.38 15.19 -6.65
CA ASP A 72 -1.91 15.93 -7.84
C ASP A 72 -3.01 16.75 -8.54
N ILE A 73 -4.29 16.37 -8.36
CA ILE A 73 -5.46 17.06 -8.91
C ILE A 73 -6.29 17.75 -7.82
N SER A 74 -5.64 18.14 -6.72
CA SER A 74 -6.24 18.88 -5.60
C SER A 74 -7.38 18.15 -4.89
N THR A 75 -7.33 16.82 -4.86
CA THR A 75 -8.27 15.98 -4.11
C THR A 75 -7.52 15.23 -3.01
N GLU A 76 -7.97 15.35 -1.75
CA GLU A 76 -7.33 14.65 -0.63
C GLU A 76 -7.42 13.12 -0.79
N GLY A 77 -6.33 12.51 -1.22
CA GLY A 77 -6.28 11.10 -1.63
C GLY A 77 -6.50 10.12 -0.47
N MET A 78 -6.14 10.50 0.76
CA MET A 78 -6.32 9.62 1.92
C MET A 78 -7.80 9.43 2.32
N ASN A 79 -8.70 10.34 1.92
CA ASN A 79 -10.14 10.14 2.12
C ASN A 79 -10.66 8.92 1.35
N LEU A 80 -10.08 8.62 0.19
CA LEU A 80 -10.40 7.40 -0.56
C LEU A 80 -10.10 6.14 0.28
N VAL A 81 -8.94 6.09 0.94
CA VAL A 81 -8.55 4.93 1.77
C VAL A 81 -9.48 4.79 2.98
N LYS A 82 -9.82 5.91 3.62
CA LYS A 82 -10.75 5.96 4.75
C LYS A 82 -12.13 5.38 4.37
N ASP A 83 -12.69 5.81 3.26
CA ASP A 83 -13.98 5.34 2.78
C ASP A 83 -13.95 3.86 2.39
N ILE A 84 -12.90 3.42 1.69
CA ILE A 84 -12.73 1.99 1.34
C ILE A 84 -12.66 1.14 2.60
N ARG A 85 -11.86 1.54 3.60
CA ARG A 85 -11.72 0.79 4.85
C ARG A 85 -13.07 0.67 5.56
N LEU A 86 -13.81 1.77 5.69
CA LEU A 86 -15.13 1.79 6.31
C LEU A 86 -16.08 0.82 5.60
N ILE A 87 -16.16 0.91 4.27
CA ILE A 87 -17.01 0.02 3.47
C ILE A 87 -16.60 -1.44 3.65
N PHE A 88 -15.30 -1.73 3.60
CA PHE A 88 -14.81 -3.11 3.73
C PHE A 88 -15.13 -3.67 5.11
N ASN A 89 -15.02 -2.88 6.17
CA ASN A 89 -15.41 -3.28 7.52
C ASN A 89 -16.91 -3.56 7.62
N ASN A 90 -17.75 -2.68 7.06
CA ASN A 90 -19.21 -2.82 7.11
C ASN A 90 -19.69 -4.12 6.45
N PHE A 91 -19.03 -4.57 5.39
CA PHE A 91 -19.41 -5.76 4.64
C PHE A 91 -18.56 -7.00 4.94
N GLY A 92 -17.61 -6.94 5.89
CA GLY A 92 -16.68 -8.04 6.17
C GLY A 92 -15.86 -8.45 4.95
N ILE A 93 -15.46 -7.49 4.11
CA ILE A 93 -14.70 -7.75 2.88
C ILE A 93 -13.27 -8.16 3.24
N SER A 94 -12.83 -9.29 2.67
CA SER A 94 -11.48 -9.86 2.87
C SER A 94 -10.44 -9.39 1.86
N THR A 95 -10.85 -8.67 0.81
CA THR A 95 -9.93 -8.02 -0.13
C THR A 95 -9.07 -7.03 0.64
N GLN A 96 -7.76 -7.11 0.47
CA GLN A 96 -6.81 -6.27 1.18
C GLN A 96 -6.57 -4.94 0.45
N ILE A 97 -6.46 -3.86 1.20
CA ILE A 97 -6.18 -2.51 0.71
C ILE A 97 -4.67 -2.32 0.65
N ILE A 98 -4.11 -2.13 -0.54
CA ILE A 98 -2.72 -1.70 -0.75
C ILE A 98 -2.71 -0.22 -1.08
N VAL A 99 -2.41 0.65 -0.11
CA VAL A 99 -2.27 2.08 -0.41
C VAL A 99 -1.08 2.28 -1.35
N ALA A 100 -1.37 2.81 -2.54
CA ALA A 100 -0.43 2.99 -3.63
C ALA A 100 -0.33 4.46 -4.04
N SER A 101 0.68 4.76 -4.87
CA SER A 101 1.02 6.14 -5.22
C SER A 101 1.34 7.01 -3.99
N ILE A 102 2.02 6.43 -2.99
CA ILE A 102 2.55 7.16 -1.84
C ILE A 102 3.66 8.13 -2.30
N ARG A 103 3.59 9.39 -1.84
CA ARG A 103 4.51 10.47 -2.23
C ARG A 103 5.43 10.93 -1.10
N HIS A 104 4.99 10.78 0.15
CA HIS A 104 5.69 11.30 1.32
C HIS A 104 5.33 10.51 2.59
N PRO A 105 6.12 10.67 3.68
CA PRO A 105 5.91 9.96 4.95
C PRO A 105 4.49 10.08 5.52
N ILE A 106 3.82 11.21 5.32
CA ILE A 106 2.45 11.41 5.84
C ILE A 106 1.44 10.43 5.22
N HIS A 107 1.53 10.08 3.92
CA HIS A 107 0.64 9.06 3.36
C HIS A 107 0.87 7.68 3.99
N PHE A 108 2.12 7.35 4.31
CA PHE A 108 2.46 6.08 4.93
C PHE A 108 1.85 5.96 6.33
N ILE A 109 2.04 6.98 7.18
CA ILE A 109 1.50 6.94 8.54
C ILE A 109 -0.03 7.03 8.57
N GLU A 110 -0.64 7.81 7.67
CA GLU A 110 -2.10 7.88 7.55
C GLU A 110 -2.69 6.56 7.04
N ALA A 111 -2.04 5.89 6.09
CA ALA A 111 -2.45 4.54 5.65
C ALA A 111 -2.49 3.55 6.82
N ALA A 112 -1.45 3.58 7.68
CA ALA A 112 -1.40 2.75 8.87
C ALA A 112 -2.50 3.11 9.89
N ARG A 113 -2.71 4.41 10.15
CA ARG A 113 -3.76 4.91 11.07
C ARG A 113 -5.17 4.53 10.61
N LEU A 114 -5.41 4.54 9.31
CA LEU A 114 -6.67 4.14 8.71
C LEU A 114 -6.83 2.62 8.61
N GLY A 115 -5.88 1.81 9.06
CA GLY A 115 -5.99 0.35 9.04
C GLY A 115 -5.98 -0.23 7.62
N ALA A 116 -5.22 0.37 6.71
CA ALA A 116 -4.91 -0.28 5.44
C ALA A 116 -4.05 -1.54 5.68
N ASP A 117 -4.29 -2.58 4.89
CA ASP A 117 -3.62 -3.87 5.06
C ASP A 117 -2.15 -3.84 4.60
N CYS A 118 -1.84 -3.01 3.60
CA CYS A 118 -0.52 -2.87 3.01
C CYS A 118 -0.29 -1.45 2.47
N ALA A 119 0.98 -1.08 2.29
CA ALA A 119 1.40 0.13 1.60
C ALA A 119 2.55 -0.20 0.64
N THR A 120 2.47 0.28 -0.61
CA THR A 120 3.60 0.23 -1.54
C THR A 120 4.27 1.59 -1.60
N VAL A 121 5.52 1.64 -1.17
CA VAL A 121 6.22 2.89 -0.84
C VAL A 121 7.47 3.02 -1.70
N PRO A 122 7.71 4.16 -2.39
CA PRO A 122 8.98 4.40 -3.07
C PRO A 122 10.15 4.42 -2.09
N PHE A 123 11.33 3.94 -2.51
CA PHE A 123 12.52 3.83 -1.65
C PHE A 123 12.88 5.16 -0.95
N TYR A 124 12.84 6.29 -1.66
CA TYR A 124 13.15 7.60 -1.08
C TYR A 124 12.20 8.01 0.07
N VAL A 125 10.96 7.52 0.08
CA VAL A 125 10.03 7.77 1.20
C VAL A 125 10.40 6.88 2.38
N ILE A 126 10.83 5.63 2.13
CA ILE A 126 11.30 4.70 3.16
C ILE A 126 12.51 5.29 3.90
N GLU A 127 13.47 5.84 3.18
CA GLU A 127 14.62 6.53 3.80
C GLU A 127 14.14 7.66 4.72
N LYS A 128 13.26 8.53 4.22
CA LYS A 128 12.69 9.65 5.00
C LYS A 128 11.94 9.20 6.26
N LEU A 129 11.33 8.01 6.28
CA LEU A 129 10.57 7.52 7.44
C LEU A 129 11.48 7.27 8.67
N MET A 130 12.75 6.93 8.45
CA MET A 130 13.69 6.63 9.54
C MET A 130 14.48 7.86 10.02
N HIS A 131 14.39 8.98 9.31
CA HIS A 131 15.11 10.20 9.66
C HIS A 131 14.26 11.13 10.53
N HIS A 132 14.79 11.50 11.70
CA HIS A 132 14.18 12.50 12.56
C HIS A 132 15.25 13.33 13.28
N PRO A 133 15.23 14.68 13.22
CA PRO A 133 16.31 15.51 13.73
C PRO A 133 16.51 15.41 15.25
N LEU A 134 15.47 15.05 16.01
CA LEU A 134 15.63 14.78 17.45
C LEU A 134 16.31 13.44 17.74
N THR A 135 16.19 12.46 16.84
CA THR A 135 16.92 11.19 16.96
C THR A 135 18.41 11.45 16.78
N ASP A 136 18.78 12.21 15.76
CA ASP A 136 20.18 12.59 15.49
C ASP A 136 20.78 13.36 16.67
N ARG A 137 20.07 14.39 17.17
CA ARG A 137 20.48 15.15 18.36
C ARG A 137 20.58 14.28 19.61
N GLY A 138 19.69 13.31 19.77
CA GLY A 138 19.71 12.35 20.87
C GLY A 138 20.97 11.48 20.83
N ILE A 139 21.29 10.93 19.66
CA ILE A 139 22.51 10.14 19.43
C ILE A 139 23.76 10.98 19.72
N GLU A 140 23.83 12.20 19.20
CA GLU A 140 24.94 13.11 19.46
C GLU A 140 25.12 13.39 20.96
N ARG A 141 24.01 13.60 21.68
CA ARG A 141 24.05 13.83 23.13
C ARG A 141 24.53 12.59 23.87
N PHE A 142 24.01 11.41 23.56
CA PHE A 142 24.43 10.15 24.17
C PHE A 142 25.93 9.88 23.98
N LEU A 143 26.45 10.14 22.78
CA LEU A 143 27.88 9.98 22.51
C LEU A 143 28.74 10.96 23.33
N LYS A 144 28.29 12.22 23.49
CA LYS A 144 28.98 13.21 24.33
C LYS A 144 29.01 12.80 25.80
N ASP A 145 27.87 12.40 26.34
CA ASP A 145 27.75 11.97 27.74
C ASP A 145 28.60 10.71 28.01
N TRP A 146 28.68 9.80 27.03
CA TRP A 146 29.53 8.61 27.12
C TRP A 146 31.03 8.93 27.14
N GLU A 147 31.48 9.86 26.30
CA GLU A 147 32.88 10.30 26.28
C GLU A 147 33.25 11.06 27.57
N GLU A 148 32.32 11.81 28.16
CA GLU A 148 32.52 12.43 29.48
C GLU A 148 32.66 11.39 30.58
N LEU A 149 31.82 10.35 30.57
CA LEU A 149 31.90 9.24 31.52
C LEU A 149 33.24 8.48 31.44
N LYS A 150 33.74 8.17 30.24
CA LYS A 150 35.04 7.48 30.07
C LYS A 150 36.18 8.24 30.75
N LYS A 151 36.23 9.56 30.53
CA LYS A 151 37.23 10.45 31.16
C LYS A 151 37.17 10.37 32.68
N ASN A 152 35.96 10.39 33.25
CA ASN A 152 35.76 10.29 34.70
C ASN A 152 36.15 8.92 35.27
N LEU A 153 36.03 7.85 34.47
CA LEU A 153 36.44 6.50 34.84
C LEU A 153 37.94 6.23 34.64
N GLY A 154 38.72 7.23 34.20
CA GLY A 154 40.16 7.08 33.94
C GLY A 154 40.48 6.10 32.81
N LYS A 155 39.54 5.90 31.88
CA LYS A 155 39.68 5.03 30.69
C LYS A 155 39.80 5.86 29.42
#